data_AF-A0A3Q3Q3L7-F1
#
_entry.id   AF-A0A3Q3Q3L7-F1
#
_cell.length_a   1.000
_cell.length_b   1.000
_cell.length_c   1.000
_cell.angle_alpha   90.00
_cell.angle_beta   90.00
_cell.angle_gamma   90.00
#
_symmetry.space_group_name_H-M   'P 1'
#
loop_
_entity.id
_entity.type
_entity.pdbx_description
1 polymer ?
#
loop_
_entity_poly.entity_id
_entity_poly.type
_entity_poly.pdbx_seq_one_letter_code
_entity_poly.pdbx_strand_id
1 'polypeptide(L)'
;MYHSSSEELRNKWLDENVVIRLGQGHMEYVVATHFPCTCISDRELVTIFYQPKTAEKIQDQNYTIYPREEYSVFYIDTIGGKNAKSKKKFRNNVFTKFKYLRVYAEKGMTVEQALKRDGRFTDDLGGFSLSDNDHSKIKIERTQPVDNQDDKKLKLCYRHETQQRGISVGTEEIYELPRKQFPDLIKLLESRFPGDSFRKEIDLRKENFGKIQASFSEVHRVRKLLKLGNSVCKVIVEGVCQGTGFVLFDNFILTNVHLFREFKDCIEGRNLKDGIDVFALFNYDDPEPKTNYYYFRGEKTLIDIDGDLDYAIIELNPEGLLKKFGPMPPNGEACIIGHPAGGVKKMDPTCIIEKEKREQAVDEHLWPYRETVFIIHSIRQLITNQGIEDIMMGGNKAEQVVTYNTFMYHGSSGSPVFDGQCRVFGLHTAGYVYEFRNMEEPDKPSCTEKTSWCRIQNLQVYSKMKCVKLLLKAL
;
A
#
# COMPACT_ATOMS: atom_id res chain seq x y z
N MET A 1 12.71 -63.63 -19.40
CA MET A 1 11.52 -62.75 -19.38
C MET A 1 10.92 -62.76 -17.98
N TYR A 2 10.33 -61.64 -17.58
CA TYR A 2 9.94 -61.24 -16.22
C TYR A 2 11.07 -60.61 -15.36
N HIS A 3 11.57 -59.48 -15.86
CA HIS A 3 11.81 -58.31 -15.01
C HIS A 3 10.46 -57.61 -14.82
N SER A 4 9.88 -57.66 -13.62
CA SER A 4 9.12 -56.56 -13.04
C SER A 4 8.68 -56.93 -11.62
N SER A 5 9.37 -56.43 -10.61
CA SER A 5 8.85 -56.47 -9.23
C SER A 5 9.41 -55.38 -8.31
N SER A 6 10.04 -54.32 -8.84
CA SER A 6 10.50 -53.18 -8.02
C SER A 6 9.79 -51.86 -8.31
N GLU A 7 9.16 -51.71 -9.48
CA GLU A 7 8.35 -50.52 -9.82
C GLU A 7 6.91 -50.58 -9.29
N GLU A 8 6.32 -51.78 -9.14
CA GLU A 8 4.93 -51.90 -8.64
C GLU A 8 4.77 -51.55 -7.15
N LEU A 9 5.86 -51.53 -6.36
CA LEU A 9 5.80 -51.12 -4.96
C LEU A 9 6.03 -49.62 -4.74
N ARG A 10 6.62 -48.89 -5.70
CA ARG A 10 6.85 -47.44 -5.58
C ARG A 10 5.59 -46.60 -5.81
N ASN A 11 4.57 -47.15 -6.47
CA ASN A 11 3.36 -46.41 -6.85
C ASN A 11 2.17 -46.50 -5.86
N LYS A 12 2.39 -46.94 -4.61
CA LYS A 12 1.30 -47.05 -3.62
C LYS A 12 1.33 -46.01 -2.49
N TRP A 13 2.34 -45.16 -2.47
CA TRP A 13 2.56 -44.20 -1.38
C TRP A 13 2.35 -42.80 -1.94
N LEU A 14 1.09 -42.37 -2.01
CA LEU A 14 0.81 -40.94 -2.14
C LEU A 14 1.33 -40.28 -0.86
N ASP A 15 2.14 -39.22 -0.97
CA ASP A 15 2.68 -38.50 0.20
C ASP A 15 1.54 -38.05 1.15
N GLU A 16 0.35 -37.84 0.59
CA GLU A 16 -0.89 -37.55 1.31
C GLU A 16 -1.26 -38.59 2.38
N ASN A 17 -0.80 -39.84 2.27
CA ASN A 17 -1.10 -40.95 3.20
C ASN A 17 0.00 -41.18 4.25
N VAL A 18 1.04 -40.35 4.27
CA VAL A 18 2.18 -40.46 5.17
C VAL A 18 1.92 -39.65 6.45
N VAL A 19 2.32 -40.19 7.60
CA VAL A 19 2.38 -39.47 8.86
C VAL A 19 3.81 -39.51 9.37
N ILE A 20 4.38 -38.32 9.61
CA ILE A 20 5.73 -38.16 10.17
C ILE A 20 5.60 -37.79 11.64
N ARG A 21 6.18 -38.61 12.50
CA ARG A 21 6.28 -38.38 13.94
C ARG A 21 7.72 -38.04 14.31
N LEU A 22 7.88 -37.03 15.16
CA LEU A 22 9.14 -36.68 15.80
C LEU A 22 9.09 -36.99 17.30
N GLY A 23 10.22 -37.45 17.86
CA GLY A 23 10.39 -37.72 19.28
C GLY A 23 9.85 -39.08 19.77
N GLN A 24 9.84 -39.26 21.09
CA GLN A 24 9.34 -40.46 21.78
C GLN A 24 8.64 -40.09 23.10
N GLY A 25 7.64 -40.88 23.51
CA GLY A 25 6.97 -40.74 24.81
C GLY A 25 6.16 -39.43 24.95
N HIS A 26 6.42 -38.66 26.01
CA HIS A 26 5.67 -37.41 26.28
C HIS A 26 6.03 -36.23 25.36
N MET A 27 7.08 -36.38 24.55
CA MET A 27 7.57 -35.40 23.57
C MET A 27 7.29 -35.87 22.14
N GLU A 28 6.18 -36.61 21.93
CA GLU A 28 5.77 -37.04 20.60
C GLU A 28 4.97 -35.94 19.90
N TYR A 29 5.47 -35.54 18.73
CA TYR A 29 4.88 -34.55 17.87
C TYR A 29 4.63 -35.13 16.49
N VAL A 30 3.56 -34.70 15.84
CA VAL A 30 3.39 -34.95 14.41
C VAL A 30 3.79 -33.71 13.65
N VAL A 31 4.49 -33.89 12.53
CA VAL A 31 4.85 -32.82 11.59
C VAL A 31 4.22 -33.07 10.21
N ALA A 32 4.13 -32.01 9.41
CA ALA A 32 3.69 -32.13 8.03
C ALA A 32 4.75 -32.81 7.16
N THR A 33 4.37 -33.37 6.02
CA THR A 33 5.32 -34.02 5.09
C THR A 33 6.35 -33.04 4.52
N HIS A 34 5.99 -31.77 4.41
CA HIS A 34 6.84 -30.66 3.97
C HIS A 34 7.57 -29.92 5.11
N PHE A 35 7.66 -30.52 6.30
CA PHE A 35 8.31 -29.87 7.45
C PHE A 35 9.82 -29.67 7.20
N PRO A 36 10.38 -28.44 7.35
CA PRO A 36 11.78 -28.17 7.07
C PRO A 36 12.69 -28.99 7.97
N CYS A 37 13.68 -29.66 7.37
CA CYS A 37 14.69 -30.40 8.13
C CYS A 37 15.53 -29.46 9.02
N THR A 38 15.66 -28.18 8.68
CA THR A 38 16.30 -27.15 9.51
C THR A 38 15.56 -26.90 10.83
N CYS A 39 14.31 -27.35 10.96
CA CYS A 39 13.50 -27.24 12.17
C CYS A 39 13.51 -28.50 13.04
N ILE A 40 14.22 -29.55 12.63
CA ILE A 40 14.36 -30.81 13.37
C ILE A 40 15.65 -30.75 14.18
N SER A 41 15.59 -31.12 15.46
CA SER A 41 16.77 -31.07 16.33
C SER A 41 17.73 -32.21 16.01
N ASP A 42 19.02 -31.99 16.25
CA ASP A 42 20.02 -33.05 16.13
C ASP A 42 19.66 -34.24 17.01
N ARG A 43 19.67 -35.45 16.42
CA ARG A 43 19.34 -36.72 17.08
C ARG A 43 17.87 -36.87 17.50
N GLU A 44 16.96 -36.03 17.00
CA GLU A 44 15.52 -36.22 17.17
C GLU A 44 15.05 -37.45 16.37
N LEU A 45 14.37 -38.40 17.03
CA LEU A 45 13.90 -39.60 16.34
C LEU A 45 12.78 -39.25 15.35
N VAL A 46 12.98 -39.59 14.08
CA VAL A 46 11.96 -39.49 13.04
C VAL A 46 11.34 -40.88 12.81
N THR A 47 10.03 -41.00 13.02
CA THR A 47 9.27 -42.21 12.65
C THR A 47 8.31 -41.86 11.51
N ILE A 48 8.45 -42.54 10.38
CA ILE A 48 7.55 -42.40 9.22
C ILE A 48 6.69 -43.65 9.15
N PHE A 49 5.38 -43.48 9.09
CA PHE A 49 4.47 -44.61 8.89
C PHE A 49 3.31 -44.24 7.96
N TYR A 50 2.84 -45.27 7.27
CA TYR A 50 1.75 -45.17 6.30
C TYR A 50 0.39 -45.37 6.97
N GLN A 51 -0.64 -44.70 6.45
CA GLN A 51 -2.02 -45.00 6.79
C GLN A 51 -2.93 -45.12 5.56
N PRO A 52 -4.03 -45.91 5.62
CA PRO A 52 -4.89 -46.15 4.47
C PRO A 52 -5.73 -44.94 3.99
N LYS A 53 -5.81 -43.87 4.78
CA LYS A 53 -6.61 -42.68 4.48
C LYS A 53 -5.71 -41.45 4.40
N THR A 54 -6.03 -40.53 3.49
CA THR A 54 -5.35 -39.24 3.34
C THR A 54 -5.18 -38.56 4.71
N ALA A 55 -3.92 -38.38 5.10
CA ALA A 55 -3.43 -37.66 6.25
C ALA A 55 -3.49 -36.16 6.02
N GLU A 56 -2.92 -35.73 4.91
CA GLU A 56 -2.52 -34.35 4.61
C GLU A 56 -2.84 -34.06 3.15
N LYS A 57 -3.29 -32.84 2.86
CA LYS A 57 -3.44 -32.38 1.48
C LYS A 57 -2.14 -31.72 1.03
N ILE A 58 -1.53 -32.21 -0.04
CA ILE A 58 -0.33 -31.61 -0.61
C ILE A 58 -0.70 -30.31 -1.32
N GLN A 59 0.05 -29.23 -1.07
CA GLN A 59 0.03 -28.00 -1.88
C GLN A 59 1.29 -27.97 -2.75
N ASP A 60 1.19 -27.34 -3.94
CA ASP A 60 2.21 -27.38 -5.02
C ASP A 60 3.65 -27.16 -4.54
N GLN A 61 4.55 -28.01 -5.05
CA GLN A 61 5.80 -28.47 -4.40
C GLN A 61 7.04 -27.59 -4.60
N ASN A 62 6.92 -26.27 -4.70
CA ASN A 62 8.09 -25.38 -4.78
C ASN A 62 8.42 -24.77 -3.40
N TYR A 63 8.92 -25.60 -2.48
CA TYR A 63 9.34 -25.16 -1.15
C TYR A 63 10.78 -24.63 -1.19
N THR A 64 10.96 -23.33 -0.91
CA THR A 64 12.27 -22.77 -0.58
C THR A 64 12.59 -23.09 0.88
N ILE A 65 13.69 -23.78 1.13
CA ILE A 65 14.17 -24.11 2.48
C ILE A 65 15.04 -22.97 3.00
N TYR A 66 14.68 -22.41 4.14
CA TYR A 66 15.41 -21.35 4.82
C TYR A 66 16.13 -21.85 6.08
N PRO A 67 17.10 -21.08 6.63
CA PRO A 67 17.65 -21.32 7.97
C PRO A 67 16.54 -21.34 9.04
N ARG A 68 16.79 -22.00 10.18
CA ARG A 68 15.81 -22.18 11.28
C ARG A 68 15.24 -20.84 11.77
N GLU A 69 16.05 -19.79 11.75
CA GLU A 69 15.76 -18.46 12.27
C GLU A 69 14.68 -17.73 11.47
N GLU A 70 14.45 -18.12 10.22
CA GLU A 70 13.40 -17.56 9.34
C GLU A 70 12.03 -18.18 9.61
N TYR A 71 11.98 -19.26 10.38
CA TYR A 71 10.74 -19.94 10.74
C TYR A 71 10.31 -19.62 12.17
N SER A 72 9.00 -19.67 12.38
CA SER A 72 8.37 -19.84 13.69
C SER A 72 7.77 -21.24 13.76
N VAL A 73 8.15 -22.00 14.78
CA VAL A 73 7.70 -23.37 15.03
C VAL A 73 6.92 -23.40 16.33
N PHE A 74 5.65 -23.76 16.26
CA PHE A 74 4.75 -23.75 17.42
C PHE A 74 3.90 -25.02 17.46
N TYR A 75 3.27 -25.27 18.60
CA TYR A 75 2.61 -26.54 18.90
C TYR A 75 1.11 -26.32 19.05
N ILE A 76 0.30 -26.93 18.18
CA ILE A 76 -1.15 -26.93 18.31
C ILE A 76 -1.60 -28.16 19.10
N ASP A 77 -2.22 -27.93 20.24
CA ASP A 77 -2.84 -28.96 21.06
C ASP A 77 -4.02 -29.60 20.30
N THR A 78 -4.00 -30.92 20.21
CA THR A 78 -5.06 -31.67 19.52
C THR A 78 -6.37 -31.60 20.29
N ILE A 79 -6.30 -31.41 21.61
CA ILE A 79 -7.44 -31.08 22.45
C ILE A 79 -7.66 -29.57 22.30
N GLY A 80 -8.75 -29.21 21.62
CA GLY A 80 -9.07 -27.80 21.43
C GLY A 80 -9.47 -27.13 22.74
N GLY A 81 -9.32 -25.81 22.79
CA GLY A 81 -9.74 -24.99 23.93
C GLY A 81 -11.24 -24.69 23.90
N LYS A 82 -11.59 -23.45 24.23
CA LYS A 82 -12.99 -23.03 24.38
C LYS A 82 -13.79 -23.32 23.10
N ASN A 83 -14.92 -24.01 23.24
CA ASN A 83 -15.89 -24.33 22.16
C ASN A 83 -15.35 -25.15 20.97
N ALA A 84 -14.21 -25.80 21.11
CA ALA A 84 -13.61 -26.59 20.04
C ALA A 84 -14.08 -28.06 19.98
N LYS A 85 -14.86 -28.52 20.96
CA LYS A 85 -15.30 -29.93 21.06
C LYS A 85 -16.26 -30.35 19.94
N SER A 86 -17.06 -29.42 19.41
CA SER A 86 -18.07 -29.69 18.38
C SER A 86 -17.58 -29.46 16.94
N LYS A 87 -16.35 -28.98 16.75
CA LYS A 87 -15.81 -28.63 15.42
C LYS A 87 -14.77 -29.66 14.96
N LYS A 88 -14.89 -30.10 13.71
CA LYS A 88 -13.87 -30.92 13.04
C LYS A 88 -12.68 -30.03 12.69
N LYS A 89 -11.51 -30.29 13.30
CA LYS A 89 -10.28 -29.48 13.14
C LYS A 89 -9.28 -30.08 12.15
N PHE A 90 -9.29 -31.39 12.03
CA PHE A 90 -8.28 -32.15 11.31
C PHE A 90 -8.92 -32.95 10.18
N ARG A 91 -8.20 -33.11 9.07
CA ARG A 91 -8.67 -33.92 7.94
C ARG A 91 -8.80 -35.38 8.34
N ASN A 92 -7.82 -35.86 9.09
CA ASN A 92 -7.70 -37.23 9.53
C ASN A 92 -7.69 -37.33 11.06
N ASN A 93 -8.49 -38.25 11.60
CA ASN A 93 -8.60 -38.47 13.03
C ASN A 93 -7.34 -39.10 13.64
N VAL A 94 -6.39 -39.60 12.83
CA VAL A 94 -5.10 -40.12 13.31
C VAL A 94 -4.37 -39.09 14.17
N PHE A 95 -4.49 -37.81 13.84
CA PHE A 95 -3.81 -36.72 14.56
C PHE A 95 -4.38 -36.53 15.98
N THR A 96 -5.62 -36.94 16.25
CA THR A 96 -6.21 -36.86 17.60
C THR A 96 -5.56 -37.79 18.62
N LYS A 97 -4.75 -38.76 18.16
CA LYS A 97 -3.98 -39.66 19.03
C LYS A 97 -2.73 -39.00 19.63
N PHE A 98 -2.30 -37.89 19.05
CA PHE A 98 -1.12 -37.15 19.49
C PHE A 98 -1.54 -36.02 20.40
N LYS A 99 -0.65 -35.56 21.28
CA LYS A 99 -0.93 -34.40 22.14
C LYS A 99 -0.81 -33.09 21.36
N TYR A 100 0.19 -33.00 20.49
CA TYR A 100 0.50 -31.78 19.75
C TYR A 100 0.79 -32.08 18.27
N LEU A 101 0.34 -31.20 17.39
CA LEU A 101 0.90 -31.03 16.05
C LEU A 101 1.94 -29.92 16.12
N ARG A 102 3.17 -30.22 15.68
CA ARG A 102 4.23 -29.23 15.51
C ARG A 102 4.06 -28.62 14.12
N VAL A 103 3.79 -27.33 14.10
CA VAL A 103 3.49 -26.52 12.91
C VAL A 103 4.65 -25.55 12.70
N TYR A 104 5.07 -25.36 11.46
CA TYR A 104 6.03 -24.32 11.10
C TYR A 104 5.37 -23.30 10.17
N ALA A 105 5.86 -22.07 10.21
CA ALA A 105 5.53 -21.05 9.23
C ALA A 105 6.70 -20.08 9.08
N GLU A 106 6.82 -19.48 7.90
CA GLU A 106 7.77 -18.39 7.66
C GLU A 106 7.37 -17.18 8.49
N LYS A 107 8.34 -16.50 9.10
CA LYS A 107 8.08 -15.25 9.84
C LYS A 107 7.41 -14.23 8.91
N GLY A 108 6.43 -13.51 9.44
CA GLY A 108 5.53 -12.62 8.71
C GLY A 108 4.22 -13.27 8.25
N MET A 109 4.11 -14.61 8.23
CA MET A 109 2.83 -15.29 7.95
C MET A 109 1.84 -15.12 9.11
N THR A 110 0.55 -15.05 8.81
CA THR A 110 -0.50 -15.09 9.84
C THR A 110 -0.74 -16.51 10.35
N VAL A 111 -1.29 -16.62 11.56
CA VAL A 111 -1.72 -17.91 12.14
C VAL A 111 -2.65 -18.67 11.20
N GLU A 112 -3.60 -17.98 10.56
CA GLU A 112 -4.52 -18.59 9.60
C GLU A 112 -3.80 -19.14 8.36
N GLN A 113 -2.87 -18.38 7.79
CA GLN A 113 -2.08 -18.83 6.65
C GLN A 113 -1.22 -20.05 7.00
N ALA A 114 -0.61 -20.05 8.19
CA ALA A 114 0.19 -21.17 8.69
C ALA A 114 -0.64 -22.48 8.78
N LEU A 115 -1.79 -22.45 9.44
CA LEU A 115 -2.64 -23.63 9.59
C LEU A 115 -3.24 -24.10 8.25
N LYS A 116 -3.53 -23.17 7.33
CA LYS A 116 -4.03 -23.50 5.99
C LYS A 116 -2.95 -24.16 5.11
N ARG A 117 -1.70 -23.68 5.20
CA ARG A 117 -0.55 -24.24 4.47
C ARG A 117 -0.15 -25.62 4.99
N ASP A 118 -0.29 -25.85 6.30
CA ASP A 118 0.11 -27.09 6.96
C ASP A 118 -0.56 -28.35 6.38
N GLY A 119 -1.76 -28.23 5.80
CA GLY A 119 -2.40 -29.30 5.04
C GLY A 119 -3.08 -30.39 5.87
N ARG A 120 -2.74 -30.52 7.16
CA ARG A 120 -3.35 -31.49 8.10
C ARG A 120 -4.68 -31.01 8.71
N PHE A 121 -4.88 -29.69 8.73
CA PHE A 121 -6.13 -29.05 9.18
C PHE A 121 -7.22 -29.08 8.10
N THR A 122 -8.49 -28.98 8.51
CA THR A 122 -9.61 -28.85 7.58
C THR A 122 -9.55 -27.53 6.78
N ASP A 123 -10.06 -27.53 5.55
CA ASP A 123 -10.07 -26.33 4.70
C ASP A 123 -10.85 -25.16 5.34
N ASP A 124 -11.91 -25.49 6.08
CA ASP A 124 -12.70 -24.54 6.84
C ASP A 124 -12.50 -24.80 8.34
N LEU A 125 -11.74 -23.91 8.99
CA LEU A 125 -11.60 -23.84 10.44
C LEU A 125 -12.53 -22.77 11.05
N GLY A 126 -13.37 -22.10 10.25
CA GLY A 126 -14.28 -21.04 10.68
C GLY A 126 -13.58 -19.87 11.40
N GLY A 127 -14.37 -19.09 12.15
CA GLY A 127 -13.87 -18.00 12.99
C GLY A 127 -13.18 -18.51 14.26
N PHE A 128 -11.91 -18.90 14.15
CA PHE A 128 -11.12 -19.40 15.28
C PHE A 128 -10.13 -18.36 15.84
N SER A 129 -9.60 -18.67 17.01
CA SER A 129 -8.47 -18.00 17.66
C SER A 129 -7.62 -19.02 18.39
N LEU A 130 -6.38 -18.67 18.74
CA LEU A 130 -5.53 -19.51 19.57
C LEU A 130 -5.49 -18.97 21.01
N SER A 131 -5.42 -19.87 21.99
CA SER A 131 -5.13 -19.54 23.38
C SER A 131 -3.83 -20.21 23.80
N ASP A 132 -3.01 -19.51 24.55
CA ASP A 132 -1.81 -20.09 25.15
C ASP A 132 -2.18 -21.13 26.22
N ASN A 133 -1.52 -22.28 26.22
CA ASN A 133 -1.79 -23.35 27.16
C ASN A 133 -1.40 -22.99 28.60
N ASP A 134 -0.30 -22.27 28.78
CA ASP A 134 0.22 -21.84 30.08
C ASP A 134 -0.48 -20.55 30.53
N HIS A 135 -0.89 -19.71 29.57
CA HIS A 135 -1.59 -18.45 29.81
C HIS A 135 -2.92 -18.35 29.06
N SER A 136 -3.91 -19.17 29.42
CA SER A 136 -5.23 -19.28 28.75
C SER A 136 -6.03 -17.97 28.56
N LYS A 137 -5.67 -16.89 29.27
CA LYS A 137 -6.23 -15.54 29.09
C LYS A 137 -5.67 -14.80 27.86
N ILE A 138 -4.48 -15.18 27.40
CA ILE A 138 -3.84 -14.61 26.21
C ILE A 138 -4.52 -15.23 24.99
N LYS A 139 -5.17 -14.38 24.21
CA LYS A 139 -5.86 -14.75 22.99
C LYS A 139 -5.10 -14.20 21.80
N ILE A 140 -4.72 -15.10 20.89
CA ILE A 140 -4.04 -14.82 19.65
C ILE A 140 -5.09 -14.90 18.54
N GLU A 141 -5.36 -13.78 17.89
CA GLU A 141 -6.32 -13.73 16.78
C GLU A 141 -5.71 -14.39 15.53
N ARG A 142 -6.54 -15.05 14.71
CA ARG A 142 -6.08 -15.78 13.51
C ARG A 142 -5.32 -14.93 12.48
N THR A 143 -5.51 -13.60 12.53
CA THR A 143 -4.86 -12.62 11.66
C THR A 143 -3.51 -12.13 12.18
N GLN A 144 -3.10 -12.49 13.40
CA GLN A 144 -1.81 -12.09 13.96
C GLN A 144 -0.65 -12.87 13.33
N PRO A 145 0.55 -12.25 13.23
CA PRO A 145 1.74 -12.93 12.74
C PRO A 145 2.24 -14.02 13.70
N VAL A 146 2.86 -15.06 13.14
CA VAL A 146 3.41 -16.20 13.89
C VAL A 146 4.73 -15.89 14.61
N ASP A 147 5.35 -14.74 14.35
CA ASP A 147 6.71 -14.38 14.78
C ASP A 147 6.93 -14.51 16.29
N ASN A 148 5.91 -14.14 17.06
CA ASN A 148 5.95 -14.19 18.52
C ASN A 148 5.37 -15.48 19.09
N GLN A 149 5.19 -16.52 18.27
CA GLN A 149 4.58 -17.79 18.68
C GLN A 149 5.57 -18.95 18.74
N ASP A 150 6.86 -18.70 18.43
CA ASP A 150 7.90 -19.71 18.44
C ASP A 150 7.95 -20.43 19.80
N ASP A 151 8.03 -21.76 19.74
CA ASP A 151 7.98 -22.71 20.84
C ASP A 151 6.75 -22.68 21.76
N LYS A 152 5.72 -21.90 21.42
CA LYS A 152 4.48 -21.86 22.23
C LYS A 152 3.58 -23.06 22.00
N LYS A 153 2.90 -23.46 23.07
CA LYS A 153 1.86 -24.50 23.06
C LYS A 153 0.49 -23.84 23.09
N LEU A 154 -0.27 -24.02 22.02
CA LEU A 154 -1.48 -23.25 21.74
C LEU A 154 -2.69 -24.15 21.51
N LYS A 155 -3.88 -23.66 21.84
CA LYS A 155 -5.17 -24.35 21.66
C LYS A 155 -6.09 -23.60 20.71
N LEU A 156 -6.68 -24.33 19.76
CA LEU A 156 -7.76 -23.82 18.91
C LEU A 156 -9.01 -23.52 19.74
N CYS A 157 -9.51 -22.30 19.67
CA CYS A 157 -10.71 -21.81 20.38
C CYS A 157 -11.71 -21.17 19.40
N TYR A 158 -12.99 -21.35 19.69
CA TYR A 158 -14.11 -20.87 18.87
C TYR A 158 -15.05 -19.98 19.69
N ARG A 159 -15.76 -19.06 19.03
CA ARG A 159 -16.86 -18.31 19.66
C ARG A 159 -18.13 -19.16 19.67
N HIS A 160 -19.02 -18.97 20.65
CA HIS A 160 -20.32 -19.64 20.65
C HIS A 160 -21.15 -19.14 19.47
N GLU A 161 -21.53 -20.06 18.59
CA GLU A 161 -22.60 -19.85 17.63
C GLU A 161 -23.93 -19.97 18.38
N THR A 162 -24.46 -18.87 18.92
CA THR A 162 -25.92 -18.75 19.02
C THR A 162 -26.44 -18.78 17.59
N GLN A 163 -27.41 -19.66 17.31
CA GLN A 163 -28.07 -19.83 16.01
C GLN A 163 -28.37 -18.46 15.35
N GLN A 164 -27.44 -17.99 14.53
CA GLN A 164 -27.80 -17.21 13.38
C GLN A 164 -28.30 -18.25 12.38
N ARG A 165 -29.63 -18.39 12.33
CA ARG A 165 -30.31 -18.74 11.08
C ARG A 165 -29.61 -17.96 9.99
N GLY A 166 -29.28 -18.62 8.88
CA GLY A 166 -28.66 -17.99 7.72
C GLY A 166 -29.38 -16.71 7.38
N ILE A 167 -28.82 -15.60 7.84
CA ILE A 167 -29.07 -14.28 7.31
C ILE A 167 -27.93 -14.17 6.32
N SER A 168 -28.24 -14.34 5.03
CA SER A 168 -27.45 -13.67 4.02
C SER A 168 -27.41 -12.21 4.49
N VAL A 169 -26.28 -11.77 5.02
CA VAL A 169 -26.15 -10.42 5.57
C VAL A 169 -26.30 -9.51 4.37
N GLY A 170 -27.56 -9.11 4.14
CA GLY A 170 -27.89 -7.99 3.30
C GLY A 170 -27.10 -6.83 3.86
N THR A 171 -26.34 -6.18 3.00
CA THR A 171 -25.53 -5.01 3.29
C THR A 171 -26.26 -3.96 4.13
N GLU A 172 -27.60 -3.96 4.13
CA GLU A 172 -28.47 -3.08 4.91
C GLU A 172 -28.28 -3.16 6.44
N GLU A 173 -28.11 -4.35 7.05
CA GLU A 173 -28.00 -4.43 8.54
C GLU A 173 -26.68 -3.86 9.10
N ILE A 174 -25.60 -3.87 8.32
CA ILE A 174 -24.30 -3.29 8.71
C ILE A 174 -24.36 -1.75 8.72
N TYR A 175 -25.17 -1.15 7.84
CA TYR A 175 -25.36 0.31 7.81
C TYR A 175 -26.33 0.81 8.87
N GLU A 176 -27.26 -0.03 9.34
CA GLU A 176 -28.28 0.37 10.32
C GLU A 176 -27.76 0.47 11.77
N LEU A 177 -26.73 -0.28 12.13
CA LEU A 177 -26.13 -0.24 13.48
C LEU A 177 -25.43 1.11 13.79
N PRO A 178 -24.56 1.64 12.91
CA PRO A 178 -24.01 2.99 13.07
C PRO A 178 -25.07 4.08 12.99
N ARG A 179 -26.10 3.91 12.13
CA ARG A 179 -27.22 4.86 11.99
C ARG A 179 -28.02 5.03 13.27
N LYS A 180 -28.24 3.94 14.02
CA LYS A 180 -28.89 3.97 15.33
C LYS A 180 -28.01 4.52 16.45
N GLN A 181 -26.68 4.33 16.37
CA GLN A 181 -25.75 4.80 17.40
C GLN A 181 -25.41 6.29 17.29
N PHE A 182 -25.52 6.89 16.10
CA PHE A 182 -25.21 8.30 15.87
C PHE A 182 -26.30 9.00 15.04
N PRO A 183 -27.55 9.08 15.52
CA PRO A 183 -28.67 9.65 14.77
C PRO A 183 -28.45 11.13 14.41
N ASP A 184 -27.74 11.87 15.26
CA ASP A 184 -27.40 13.28 15.01
C ASP A 184 -26.33 13.44 13.93
N LEU A 185 -25.40 12.49 13.80
CA LEU A 185 -24.41 12.45 12.72
C LEU A 185 -25.07 12.11 11.39
N ILE A 186 -26.04 11.20 11.39
CA ILE A 186 -26.83 10.90 10.18
C ILE A 186 -27.68 12.09 9.77
N LYS A 187 -28.39 12.75 10.70
CA LYS A 187 -29.11 14.00 10.40
C LYS A 187 -28.20 15.09 9.87
N LEU A 188 -26.98 15.22 10.40
CA LEU A 188 -25.96 16.17 9.93
C LEU A 188 -25.46 15.82 8.51
N LEU A 189 -25.33 14.52 8.20
CA LEU A 189 -24.91 14.04 6.88
C LEU A 189 -26.04 14.16 5.85
N GLU A 190 -27.28 13.85 6.21
CA GLU A 190 -28.47 13.98 5.38
C GLU A 190 -28.85 15.46 5.14
N SER A 191 -28.65 16.33 6.13
CA SER A 191 -28.81 17.78 5.96
C SER A 191 -27.72 18.41 5.08
N ARG A 192 -26.56 17.76 4.95
CA ARG A 192 -25.46 18.21 4.08
C ARG A 192 -25.59 17.72 2.64
N PHE A 193 -26.33 16.63 2.38
CA PHE A 193 -26.46 16.03 1.05
C PHE A 193 -27.91 15.57 0.77
N PRO A 194 -28.79 16.45 0.26
CA PRO A 194 -30.14 16.05 -0.10
C PRO A 194 -30.19 15.18 -1.37
N GLY A 195 -30.95 14.07 -1.32
CA GLY A 195 -31.28 13.19 -2.45
C GLY A 195 -30.32 12.01 -2.70
N ASP A 196 -30.43 11.35 -3.87
CA ASP A 196 -29.69 10.14 -4.28
C ASP A 196 -28.18 10.31 -4.51
N SER A 197 -27.63 11.49 -4.22
CA SER A 197 -26.21 11.82 -4.40
C SER A 197 -25.27 10.95 -3.57
N PHE A 198 -25.69 10.59 -2.35
CA PHE A 198 -24.88 9.81 -1.41
C PHE A 198 -24.55 8.39 -1.90
N ARG A 199 -25.50 7.72 -2.57
CA ARG A 199 -25.29 6.35 -3.10
C ARG A 199 -24.35 6.34 -4.31
N LYS A 200 -24.54 7.27 -5.26
CA LYS A 200 -23.63 7.43 -6.41
C LYS A 200 -22.19 7.71 -5.97
N GLU A 201 -22.01 8.58 -5.00
CA GLU A 201 -20.69 8.95 -4.50
C GLU A 201 -19.99 7.80 -3.73
N ILE A 202 -20.75 6.98 -3.02
CA ILE A 202 -20.23 5.76 -2.39
C ILE A 202 -19.77 4.74 -3.44
N ASP A 203 -20.51 4.56 -4.52
CA ASP A 203 -20.17 3.56 -5.54
C ASP A 203 -18.96 3.97 -6.39
N LEU A 204 -18.82 5.27 -6.72
CA LEU A 204 -17.61 5.85 -7.32
C LEU A 204 -16.37 5.68 -6.42
N ARG A 205 -16.53 5.89 -5.11
CA ARG A 205 -15.45 5.69 -4.13
C ARG A 205 -15.08 4.21 -4.00
N LYS A 206 -16.03 3.27 -4.07
CA LYS A 206 -15.75 1.83 -4.04
C LYS A 206 -14.92 1.35 -5.24
N GLU A 207 -15.18 1.86 -6.43
CA GLU A 207 -14.42 1.48 -7.63
C GLU A 207 -12.96 1.97 -7.55
N ASN A 208 -12.75 3.19 -7.06
CA ASN A 208 -11.40 3.75 -6.82
C ASN A 208 -10.69 3.04 -5.66
N PHE A 209 -11.40 2.68 -4.59
CA PHE A 209 -10.84 1.89 -3.48
C PHE A 209 -10.43 0.48 -3.92
N GLY A 210 -11.23 -0.20 -4.75
CA GLY A 210 -10.92 -1.54 -5.24
C GLY A 210 -9.68 -1.57 -6.12
N LYS A 211 -9.49 -0.56 -6.97
CA LYS A 211 -8.28 -0.41 -7.79
C LYS A 211 -7.06 -0.09 -6.91
N ILE A 212 -7.12 0.92 -6.05
CA ILE A 212 -6.00 1.30 -5.15
C ILE A 212 -5.60 0.14 -4.20
N GLN A 213 -6.56 -0.63 -3.69
CA GLN A 213 -6.30 -1.79 -2.83
C GLN A 213 -5.62 -2.95 -3.57
N ALA A 214 -5.89 -3.16 -4.86
CA ALA A 214 -5.23 -4.18 -5.67
C ALA A 214 -3.77 -3.79 -6.00
N SER A 215 -3.50 -2.51 -6.19
CA SER A 215 -2.24 -1.99 -6.74
C SER A 215 -1.08 -1.87 -5.76
N PHE A 216 -1.36 -1.71 -4.47
CA PHE A 216 -0.33 -1.47 -3.45
C PHE A 216 -0.46 -2.37 -2.22
N SER A 217 -1.27 -3.44 -2.31
CA SER A 217 -1.35 -4.49 -1.29
C SER A 217 -0.19 -5.50 -1.38
N GLU A 218 0.47 -5.60 -2.54
CA GLU A 218 1.61 -6.49 -2.72
C GLU A 218 2.87 -5.91 -2.07
N VAL A 219 3.27 -6.52 -0.94
CA VAL A 219 4.42 -6.09 -0.13
C VAL A 219 5.71 -5.94 -0.95
N HIS A 220 5.94 -6.79 -1.95
CA HIS A 220 7.14 -6.72 -2.78
C HIS A 220 7.17 -5.44 -3.65
N ARG A 221 6.02 -4.96 -4.13
CA ARG A 221 5.89 -3.71 -4.89
C ARG A 221 6.11 -2.51 -3.99
N VAL A 222 5.52 -2.51 -2.79
CA VAL A 222 5.75 -1.46 -1.79
C VAL A 222 7.23 -1.38 -1.41
N ARG A 223 7.88 -2.51 -1.12
CA ARG A 223 9.33 -2.55 -0.84
C ARG A 223 10.16 -2.01 -2.00
N LYS A 224 9.77 -2.31 -3.24
CA LYS A 224 10.43 -1.77 -4.44
C LYS A 224 10.26 -0.25 -4.53
N LEU A 225 9.05 0.27 -4.31
CA LEU A 225 8.77 1.71 -4.31
C LEU A 225 9.52 2.45 -3.20
N LEU A 226 9.62 1.87 -2.00
CA LEU A 226 10.42 2.44 -0.92
C LEU A 226 11.90 2.55 -1.33
N LYS A 227 12.47 1.52 -1.97
CA LYS A 227 13.84 1.58 -2.51
C LYS A 227 13.98 2.64 -3.60
N LEU A 228 12.99 2.77 -4.48
CA LEU A 228 12.99 3.80 -5.53
C LEU A 228 12.84 5.20 -4.93
N GLY A 229 12.06 5.35 -3.86
CA GLY A 229 11.85 6.59 -3.13
C GLY A 229 13.10 7.14 -2.43
N ASN A 230 14.18 6.36 -2.34
CA ASN A 230 15.49 6.85 -1.90
C ASN A 230 16.10 7.86 -2.89
N SER A 231 15.70 7.82 -4.16
CA SER A 231 16.17 8.79 -5.16
C SER A 231 15.42 10.13 -5.08
N VAL A 232 14.30 10.19 -4.36
CA VAL A 232 13.46 11.38 -4.22
C VAL A 232 14.04 12.28 -3.16
N CYS A 233 14.18 13.56 -3.52
CA CYS A 233 14.69 14.61 -2.65
C CYS A 233 13.73 15.79 -2.59
N LYS A 234 13.82 16.55 -1.50
CA LYS A 234 13.24 17.88 -1.40
C LYS A 234 14.19 18.87 -2.08
N VAL A 235 13.70 19.58 -3.08
CA VAL A 235 14.44 20.66 -3.74
C VAL A 235 14.13 21.97 -3.03
N ILE A 236 15.16 22.72 -2.66
CA ILE A 236 15.05 24.03 -2.01
C ILE A 236 15.76 25.04 -2.90
N VAL A 237 15.01 26.02 -3.41
CA VAL A 237 15.57 27.21 -4.05
C VAL A 237 15.64 28.27 -2.96
N GLU A 238 16.85 28.55 -2.48
CA GLU A 238 17.06 29.31 -1.25
C GLU A 238 16.39 30.69 -1.32
N GLY A 239 15.57 30.99 -0.29
CA GLY A 239 14.84 32.25 -0.19
C GLY A 239 13.72 32.45 -1.21
N VAL A 240 13.37 31.44 -2.02
CA VAL A 240 12.35 31.54 -3.07
C VAL A 240 11.23 30.54 -2.86
N CYS A 241 11.52 29.25 -2.99
CA CYS A 241 10.49 28.21 -2.96
C CYS A 241 11.09 26.84 -2.63
N GLN A 242 10.20 25.85 -2.52
CA GLN A 242 10.56 24.46 -2.32
C GLN A 242 9.69 23.55 -3.20
N GLY A 243 10.26 22.44 -3.59
CA GLY A 243 9.63 21.43 -4.42
C GLY A 243 10.20 20.04 -4.12
N THR A 244 9.94 19.13 -5.04
CA THR A 244 10.45 17.78 -5.07
C THR A 244 11.31 17.60 -6.32
N GLY A 245 12.29 16.73 -6.24
CA GLY A 245 13.04 16.25 -7.38
C GLY A 245 13.40 14.80 -7.18
N PHE A 246 13.97 14.17 -8.20
CA PHE A 246 14.52 12.84 -8.05
C PHE A 246 15.73 12.64 -8.96
N VAL A 247 16.64 11.77 -8.54
CA VAL A 247 17.78 11.39 -9.37
C VAL A 247 17.29 10.68 -10.64
N LEU A 248 17.60 11.27 -11.78
CA LEU A 248 17.31 10.79 -13.12
C LEU A 248 18.28 9.67 -13.53
N PHE A 249 19.57 9.98 -13.48
CA PHE A 249 20.70 9.06 -13.61
C PHE A 249 21.95 9.73 -13.04
N ASP A 250 22.91 8.92 -12.57
CA ASP A 250 24.18 9.37 -11.99
C ASP A 250 23.94 10.56 -11.04
N ASN A 251 24.55 11.73 -11.23
CA ASN A 251 24.38 12.91 -10.37
C ASN A 251 23.31 13.93 -10.86
N PHE A 252 22.45 13.56 -11.82
CA PHE A 252 21.47 14.50 -12.38
C PHE A 252 20.10 14.35 -11.73
N ILE A 253 19.54 15.45 -11.24
CA ILE A 253 18.17 15.53 -10.71
C ILE A 253 17.23 16.07 -11.78
N LEU A 254 16.08 15.41 -11.93
CA LEU A 254 14.92 15.95 -12.64
C LEU A 254 13.97 16.61 -11.65
N THR A 255 13.53 17.84 -11.97
CA THR A 255 12.48 18.57 -11.26
C THR A 255 11.72 19.46 -12.24
N ASN A 256 10.80 20.31 -11.76
CA ASN A 256 10.10 21.26 -12.62
C ASN A 256 10.85 22.58 -12.80
N VAL A 257 10.77 23.16 -13.99
CA VAL A 257 11.38 24.48 -14.28
C VAL A 257 10.60 25.62 -13.64
N HIS A 258 9.29 25.47 -13.39
CA HIS A 258 8.52 26.53 -12.72
C HIS A 258 9.04 26.86 -11.32
N LEU A 259 9.74 25.94 -10.63
CA LEU A 259 10.43 26.23 -9.37
C LEU A 259 11.45 27.38 -9.49
N PHE A 260 11.98 27.61 -10.70
CA PHE A 260 12.98 28.65 -10.99
C PHE A 260 12.42 29.89 -11.68
N ARG A 261 11.17 29.85 -12.17
CA ARG A 261 10.61 30.92 -13.01
C ARG A 261 9.33 31.56 -12.49
N GLU A 262 8.53 30.83 -11.69
CA GLU A 262 7.17 31.27 -11.35
C GLU A 262 7.14 32.30 -10.22
N PHE A 263 7.77 32.01 -9.08
CA PHE A 263 7.76 32.91 -7.91
C PHE A 263 8.73 34.09 -8.06
N LYS A 264 9.93 33.78 -8.54
CA LYS A 264 10.99 34.72 -8.83
C LYS A 264 11.75 34.15 -10.01
N ASP A 265 12.06 34.97 -11.00
CA ASP A 265 12.91 34.54 -12.10
C ASP A 265 14.35 34.38 -11.59
N CYS A 266 14.71 33.14 -11.27
CA CYS A 266 15.95 32.74 -10.62
C CYS A 266 17.06 32.39 -11.61
N ILE A 267 16.76 32.35 -12.91
CA ILE A 267 17.70 31.92 -13.94
C ILE A 267 17.83 32.96 -15.05
N GLU A 268 19.03 33.06 -15.63
CA GLU A 268 19.30 33.79 -16.85
C GLU A 268 19.82 32.81 -17.90
N GLY A 269 19.01 32.57 -18.94
CA GLY A 269 19.22 31.46 -19.85
C GLY A 269 19.11 30.12 -19.11
N ARG A 270 20.25 29.49 -18.82
CA ARG A 270 20.39 28.23 -18.06
C ARG A 270 21.14 28.39 -16.74
N ASN A 271 21.67 29.57 -16.44
CA ASN A 271 22.46 29.79 -15.23
C ASN A 271 21.58 30.36 -14.12
N LEU A 272 21.77 29.89 -12.89
CA LEU A 272 21.22 30.51 -11.69
C LEU A 272 21.81 31.91 -11.52
N LYS A 273 20.96 32.89 -11.21
CA LYS A 273 21.39 34.26 -10.91
C LYS A 273 22.25 34.29 -9.65
N ASP A 274 23.10 35.31 -9.55
CA ASP A 274 23.93 35.53 -8.38
C ASP A 274 23.11 35.60 -7.09
N GLY A 275 23.58 34.92 -6.05
CA GLY A 275 22.89 34.81 -4.76
C GLY A 275 21.72 33.83 -4.72
N ILE A 276 21.44 33.08 -5.79
CA ILE A 276 20.49 31.96 -5.78
C ILE A 276 21.23 30.64 -5.63
N ASP A 277 20.96 29.93 -4.54
CA ASP A 277 21.45 28.58 -4.32
C ASP A 277 20.32 27.56 -4.34
N VAL A 278 20.65 26.37 -4.82
CA VAL A 278 19.72 25.25 -4.91
C VAL A 278 20.28 24.09 -4.12
N PHE A 279 19.45 23.51 -3.26
CA PHE A 279 19.81 22.38 -2.43
C PHE A 279 18.85 21.21 -2.68
N ALA A 280 19.40 20.00 -2.76
CA ALA A 280 18.63 18.77 -2.80
C ALA A 280 18.80 18.04 -1.46
N LEU A 281 17.74 17.97 -0.67
CA LEU A 281 17.69 17.28 0.63
C LEU A 281 17.16 15.86 0.45
N PHE A 282 17.96 14.89 0.84
CA PHE A 282 17.63 13.46 0.82
C PHE A 282 17.39 12.94 2.23
N ASN A 283 16.69 11.81 2.33
CA ASN A 283 16.31 11.17 3.61
C ASN A 283 15.51 12.07 4.57
N TYR A 284 14.76 13.03 4.03
CA TYR A 284 13.82 13.84 4.79
C TYR A 284 12.48 13.09 4.98
N ASP A 285 12.56 11.96 5.69
CA ASP A 285 11.48 10.97 5.79
C ASP A 285 10.80 11.01 7.16
N ASP A 286 11.57 11.37 8.20
CA ASP A 286 11.09 11.54 9.56
C ASP A 286 10.83 13.01 9.89
N PRO A 287 9.86 13.32 10.77
CA PRO A 287 9.68 14.67 11.28
C PRO A 287 10.85 15.07 12.18
N GLU A 288 11.20 16.35 12.14
CA GLU A 288 12.20 16.91 13.05
C GLU A 288 11.79 16.72 14.52
N PRO A 289 12.76 16.52 15.44
CA PRO A 289 14.22 16.57 15.26
C PRO A 289 14.86 15.21 14.94
N LYS A 290 14.08 14.17 14.66
CA LYS A 290 14.62 12.80 14.46
C LYS A 290 15.21 12.56 13.07
N THR A 291 15.08 13.55 12.20
CA THR A 291 15.43 13.45 10.79
C THR A 291 16.94 13.40 10.58
N ASN A 292 17.42 12.31 9.97
CA ASN A 292 18.80 12.18 9.51
C ASN A 292 18.88 12.45 8.00
N TYR A 293 18.65 13.71 7.61
CA TYR A 293 18.76 14.13 6.23
C TYR A 293 20.19 14.55 5.89
N TYR A 294 20.55 14.43 4.63
CA TYR A 294 21.75 15.05 4.06
C TYR A 294 21.34 15.88 2.85
N TYR A 295 22.19 16.85 2.48
CA TYR A 295 21.89 17.72 1.35
C TYR A 295 23.10 17.88 0.44
N PHE A 296 22.81 18.11 -0.83
CA PHE A 296 23.79 18.49 -1.83
C PHE A 296 23.43 19.85 -2.39
N ARG A 297 24.46 20.66 -2.65
CA ARG A 297 24.30 21.90 -3.40
C ARG A 297 24.30 21.55 -4.88
N GLY A 298 23.28 22.02 -5.60
CA GLY A 298 23.22 21.89 -7.05
C GLY A 298 24.18 22.85 -7.74
N GLU A 299 24.63 22.46 -8.93
CA GLU A 299 25.47 23.30 -9.78
C GLU A 299 24.73 24.57 -10.22
N LYS A 300 25.52 25.61 -10.50
CA LYS A 300 24.98 26.93 -10.90
C LYS A 300 24.39 26.93 -12.30
N THR A 301 24.68 25.93 -13.11
CA THR A 301 24.20 25.82 -14.49
C THR A 301 23.26 24.63 -14.61
N LEU A 302 22.03 24.88 -15.05
CA LEU A 302 21.07 23.85 -15.41
C LEU A 302 21.51 23.18 -16.71
N ILE A 303 21.51 21.85 -16.72
CA ILE A 303 21.94 21.06 -17.87
C ILE A 303 20.95 21.24 -19.03
N ASP A 304 19.66 21.09 -18.71
CA ASP A 304 18.57 21.23 -19.66
C ASP A 304 17.32 21.79 -18.99
N ILE A 305 16.53 22.52 -19.76
CA ILE A 305 15.26 23.10 -19.33
C ILE A 305 14.27 23.16 -20.49
N ASP A 306 13.01 22.89 -20.19
CA ASP A 306 11.93 23.06 -21.16
C ASP A 306 10.70 23.62 -20.44
N GLY A 307 10.28 24.83 -20.81
CA GLY A 307 9.10 25.48 -20.24
C GLY A 307 7.79 24.85 -20.70
N ASP A 308 7.79 24.30 -21.91
CA ASP A 308 6.65 23.66 -22.54
C ASP A 308 6.45 22.23 -22.03
N LEU A 309 7.49 21.56 -21.52
CA LEU A 309 7.45 20.28 -20.81
C LEU A 309 7.56 20.42 -19.29
N ASP A 310 7.78 21.65 -18.81
CA ASP A 310 7.93 22.04 -17.42
C ASP A 310 8.94 21.16 -16.66
N TYR A 311 10.13 20.93 -17.23
CA TYR A 311 11.20 20.23 -16.54
C TYR A 311 12.50 21.02 -16.54
N ALA A 312 13.32 20.75 -15.51
CA ALA A 312 14.69 21.21 -15.39
C ALA A 312 15.57 20.05 -14.93
N ILE A 313 16.79 19.98 -15.47
CA ILE A 313 17.83 19.03 -15.07
C ILE A 313 18.94 19.79 -14.35
N ILE A 314 19.20 19.38 -13.12
CA ILE A 314 20.21 19.97 -12.23
C ILE A 314 21.28 18.93 -11.98
N GLU A 315 22.54 19.30 -12.16
CA GLU A 315 23.66 18.46 -11.75
C GLU A 315 23.94 18.66 -10.25
N LEU A 316 24.16 17.55 -9.54
CA LEU A 316 24.63 17.54 -8.17
C LEU A 316 26.11 17.19 -8.11
N ASN A 317 26.70 17.51 -6.97
CA ASN A 317 27.94 16.90 -6.51
C ASN A 317 27.60 16.18 -5.20
N PRO A 318 27.45 14.83 -5.12
CA PRO A 318 27.96 13.68 -5.91
C PRO A 318 26.90 12.72 -6.55
N GLU A 319 27.31 11.53 -7.02
CA GLU A 319 26.51 10.50 -7.74
C GLU A 319 25.28 9.99 -6.97
N GLY A 320 24.16 9.93 -7.69
CA GLY A 320 22.87 9.42 -7.26
C GLY A 320 22.49 8.06 -7.86
N LEU A 321 21.39 7.52 -7.35
CA LEU A 321 21.03 6.11 -7.48
C LEU A 321 19.64 5.94 -8.08
N LEU A 322 19.50 5.87 -9.41
CA LEU A 322 18.46 5.08 -10.09
C LEU A 322 18.55 5.07 -11.62
N LYS A 323 18.11 3.97 -12.27
CA LYS A 323 17.88 3.88 -13.72
C LYS A 323 16.65 3.01 -14.03
N LYS A 324 15.42 3.55 -13.99
CA LYS A 324 14.18 2.82 -14.35
C LYS A 324 13.06 3.73 -14.89
N PHE A 325 12.82 3.68 -16.20
CA PHE A 325 11.72 4.39 -16.88
C PHE A 325 10.75 3.44 -17.58
N GLY A 326 9.52 3.91 -17.78
CA GLY A 326 8.46 3.18 -18.47
C GLY A 326 7.64 4.12 -19.38
N PRO A 327 6.92 3.56 -20.38
CA PRO A 327 6.04 4.36 -21.21
C PRO A 327 4.87 4.91 -20.39
N MET A 328 4.26 6.01 -20.87
CA MET A 328 3.02 6.54 -20.31
C MET A 328 1.92 5.47 -20.41
N PRO A 329 1.37 4.98 -19.28
CA PRO A 329 0.25 4.06 -19.31
C PRO A 329 -1.06 4.82 -19.62
N PRO A 330 -1.95 4.28 -20.46
CA PRO A 330 -3.21 4.93 -20.83
C PRO A 330 -4.23 4.93 -19.67
N ASN A 331 -4.10 3.97 -18.76
CA ASN A 331 -4.94 3.80 -17.58
C ASN A 331 -4.19 2.97 -16.53
N GLY A 332 -4.83 2.79 -15.38
CA GLY A 332 -4.36 1.89 -14.34
C GLY A 332 -3.69 2.61 -13.18
N GLU A 333 -2.76 1.91 -12.57
CA GLU A 333 -2.25 2.20 -11.24
C GLU A 333 -1.08 3.18 -11.30
N ALA A 334 -1.07 4.16 -10.42
CA ALA A 334 0.01 5.12 -10.29
C ALA A 334 0.40 5.34 -8.83
N CYS A 335 1.65 5.71 -8.58
CA CYS A 335 2.14 6.09 -7.26
C CYS A 335 2.98 7.34 -7.36
N ILE A 336 2.76 8.30 -6.49
CA ILE A 336 3.56 9.52 -6.42
C ILE A 336 4.37 9.46 -5.14
N ILE A 337 5.64 9.81 -5.19
CA ILE A 337 6.50 9.93 -4.00
C ILE A 337 7.11 11.32 -3.99
N GLY A 338 6.91 12.09 -2.94
CA GLY A 338 7.39 13.47 -2.89
C GLY A 338 7.20 14.19 -1.57
N HIS A 339 7.42 15.50 -1.57
CA HIS A 339 7.44 16.34 -0.37
C HIS A 339 6.27 17.36 -0.35
N PRO A 340 5.03 16.94 -0.09
CA PRO A 340 3.92 17.87 0.05
C PRO A 340 4.16 18.82 1.23
N ALA A 341 3.85 20.10 1.03
CA ALA A 341 4.21 21.25 1.86
C ALA A 341 5.72 21.47 2.07
N GLY A 342 6.58 20.78 1.32
CA GLY A 342 8.00 20.62 1.68
C GLY A 342 8.19 19.88 3.02
N GLY A 343 7.17 19.15 3.48
CA GLY A 343 7.23 18.32 4.66
C GLY A 343 7.95 17.00 4.42
N VAL A 344 7.79 16.09 5.37
CA VAL A 344 8.33 14.72 5.27
C VAL A 344 7.88 14.06 3.99
N LYS A 345 8.75 13.23 3.41
CA LYS A 345 8.46 12.47 2.19
C LYS A 345 7.20 11.63 2.39
N LYS A 346 6.25 11.73 1.46
CA LYS A 346 5.01 10.94 1.43
C LYS A 346 4.93 10.12 0.16
N MET A 347 4.17 9.03 0.24
CA MET A 347 3.82 8.17 -0.88
C MET A 347 2.29 8.19 -1.04
N ASP A 348 1.82 8.43 -2.26
CA ASP A 348 0.40 8.49 -2.61
C ASP A 348 0.05 7.47 -3.70
N PRO A 349 -0.49 6.30 -3.32
CA PRO A 349 -1.18 5.37 -4.21
C PRO A 349 -2.42 6.00 -4.87
N THR A 350 -2.44 6.06 -6.19
CA THR A 350 -3.55 6.62 -6.96
C THR A 350 -3.87 5.82 -8.22
N CYS A 351 -4.93 6.22 -8.91
CA CYS A 351 -5.37 5.66 -10.19
C CYS A 351 -5.43 6.75 -11.24
N ILE A 352 -4.97 6.39 -12.44
CA ILE A 352 -5.03 7.25 -13.62
C ILE A 352 -6.49 7.41 -14.03
N ILE A 353 -6.89 8.67 -14.16
CA ILE A 353 -8.15 9.10 -14.74
C ILE A 353 -7.96 9.12 -16.26
N GLU A 354 -8.61 8.18 -16.93
CA GLU A 354 -8.67 8.09 -18.39
C GLU A 354 -9.17 9.39 -19.01
N LYS A 355 -8.69 9.73 -20.21
CA LYS A 355 -9.00 11.00 -20.88
C LYS A 355 -10.51 11.21 -21.01
N GLU A 356 -11.23 10.16 -21.38
CA GLU A 356 -12.67 10.15 -21.61
C GLU A 356 -13.47 10.37 -20.31
N LYS A 357 -12.84 10.15 -19.15
CA LYS A 357 -13.46 10.25 -17.82
C LYS A 357 -13.09 11.54 -17.09
N ARG A 358 -12.24 12.40 -17.68
CA ARG A 358 -11.75 13.63 -17.02
C ARG A 358 -12.86 14.62 -16.73
N GLU A 359 -13.72 14.90 -17.72
CA GLU A 359 -14.87 15.81 -17.56
C GLU A 359 -15.83 15.31 -16.47
N GLN A 360 -16.20 14.03 -16.53
CA GLN A 360 -17.05 13.40 -15.51
C GLN A 360 -16.43 13.52 -14.12
N ALA A 361 -15.13 13.25 -13.98
CA ALA A 361 -14.46 13.34 -12.69
C ALA A 361 -14.47 14.80 -12.17
N VAL A 362 -14.37 15.80 -13.05
CA VAL A 362 -14.45 17.22 -12.67
C VAL A 362 -15.84 17.52 -12.16
N ASP A 363 -16.88 17.12 -12.90
CA ASP A 363 -18.26 17.34 -12.51
C ASP A 363 -18.59 16.65 -11.18
N GLU A 364 -18.12 15.42 -10.98
CA GLU A 364 -18.24 14.70 -9.70
C GLU A 364 -17.53 15.42 -8.55
N HIS A 365 -16.36 16.02 -8.80
CA HIS A 365 -15.67 16.80 -7.80
C HIS A 365 -16.35 18.13 -7.48
N LEU A 366 -16.96 18.77 -8.48
CA LEU A 366 -17.68 20.03 -8.34
C LEU A 366 -19.10 19.86 -7.82
N TRP A 367 -19.65 18.65 -7.89
CA TRP A 367 -21.01 18.31 -7.48
C TRP A 367 -21.38 18.78 -6.06
N PRO A 368 -20.53 18.67 -5.02
CA PRO A 368 -20.83 19.17 -3.68
C PRO A 368 -21.05 20.69 -3.65
N TYR A 369 -20.54 21.43 -4.64
CA TYR A 369 -20.62 22.88 -4.74
C TYR A 369 -21.66 23.37 -5.75
N ARG A 370 -22.49 22.46 -6.30
CA ARG A 370 -23.50 22.76 -7.35
C ARG A 370 -24.43 23.94 -7.02
N GLU A 371 -24.69 24.18 -5.74
CA GLU A 371 -25.56 25.26 -5.26
C GLU A 371 -24.81 26.57 -4.99
N THR A 372 -23.48 26.55 -4.98
CA THR A 372 -22.64 27.75 -4.82
C THR A 372 -22.09 28.18 -6.18
N VAL A 373 -22.96 28.79 -6.99
CA VAL A 373 -22.65 29.23 -8.36
C VAL A 373 -21.38 30.08 -8.44
N PHE A 374 -21.11 30.92 -7.43
CA PHE A 374 -19.88 31.70 -7.33
C PHE A 374 -18.62 30.82 -7.23
N ILE A 375 -18.66 29.75 -6.41
CA ILE A 375 -17.54 28.82 -6.29
C ILE A 375 -17.32 28.11 -7.62
N ILE A 376 -18.36 27.51 -8.21
CA ILE A 376 -18.23 26.82 -9.51
C ILE A 376 -17.70 27.76 -10.59
N HIS A 377 -18.18 29.01 -10.61
CA HIS A 377 -17.73 30.01 -11.57
C HIS A 377 -16.24 30.36 -11.35
N SER A 378 -15.82 30.63 -10.11
CA SER A 378 -14.41 30.88 -9.78
C SER A 378 -13.51 29.71 -10.14
N ILE A 379 -13.98 28.48 -9.92
CA ILE A 379 -13.25 27.26 -10.27
C ILE A 379 -13.11 27.14 -11.78
N ARG A 380 -14.21 27.28 -12.53
CA ARG A 380 -14.18 27.23 -13.99
C ARG A 380 -13.28 28.31 -14.57
N GLN A 381 -13.42 29.55 -14.11
CA GLN A 381 -12.53 30.66 -14.51
C GLN A 381 -11.06 30.36 -14.22
N LEU A 382 -10.74 29.74 -13.08
CA LEU A 382 -9.37 29.37 -12.74
C LEU A 382 -8.83 28.25 -13.65
N ILE A 383 -9.66 27.26 -14.00
CA ILE A 383 -9.34 26.21 -14.97
C ILE A 383 -9.09 26.81 -16.36
N THR A 384 -9.95 27.73 -16.81
CA THR A 384 -9.83 28.45 -18.09
C THR A 384 -8.57 29.32 -18.12
N ASN A 385 -8.35 30.14 -17.09
CA ASN A 385 -7.21 31.07 -17.00
C ASN A 385 -5.85 30.35 -16.96
N GLN A 386 -5.81 29.14 -16.41
CA GLN A 386 -4.60 28.32 -16.40
C GLN A 386 -4.38 27.54 -17.73
N GLY A 387 -5.30 27.68 -18.69
CA GLY A 387 -5.21 27.01 -20.00
C GLY A 387 -5.31 25.49 -19.90
N ILE A 388 -6.04 24.98 -18.90
CA ILE A 388 -6.11 23.55 -18.62
C ILE A 388 -7.35 22.90 -19.26
N GLU A 389 -8.30 23.68 -19.78
CA GLU A 389 -9.40 23.16 -20.61
C GLU A 389 -8.87 22.36 -21.81
N ASP A 390 -7.80 22.83 -22.48
CA ASP A 390 -7.11 22.15 -23.59
C ASP A 390 -6.47 20.80 -23.21
N ILE A 391 -6.41 20.48 -21.92
CA ILE A 391 -5.85 19.27 -21.33
C ILE A 391 -6.96 18.34 -20.81
N MET A 392 -7.98 18.93 -20.19
CA MET A 392 -9.06 18.21 -19.51
C MET A 392 -10.18 17.82 -20.47
N MET A 393 -10.51 18.69 -21.42
CA MET A 393 -11.68 18.57 -22.30
C MET A 393 -11.32 18.11 -23.73
N GLY A 394 -10.09 17.60 -23.93
CA GLY A 394 -9.72 16.89 -25.15
C GLY A 394 -8.97 17.66 -26.25
N GLY A 395 -8.22 18.72 -25.90
CA GLY A 395 -7.36 19.44 -26.85
C GLY A 395 -6.04 18.71 -27.23
N ASN A 396 -5.23 19.34 -28.07
CA ASN A 396 -3.96 18.77 -28.60
C ASN A 396 -2.95 18.36 -27.52
N LYS A 397 -3.07 18.93 -26.31
CA LYS A 397 -2.19 18.64 -25.16
C LYS A 397 -2.71 17.49 -24.29
N ALA A 398 -3.96 17.06 -24.45
CA ALA A 398 -4.59 16.04 -23.63
C ALA A 398 -3.92 14.66 -23.75
N GLU A 399 -3.33 14.36 -24.92
CA GLU A 399 -2.57 13.12 -25.21
C GLU A 399 -1.15 13.10 -24.62
N GLN A 400 -0.66 14.25 -24.12
CA GLN A 400 0.70 14.38 -23.60
C GLN A 400 0.75 14.37 -22.07
N VAL A 401 -0.41 14.20 -21.45
CA VAL A 401 -0.59 14.36 -20.01
C VAL A 401 -1.48 13.29 -19.40
N VAL A 402 -1.15 12.92 -18.17
CA VAL A 402 -1.92 11.98 -17.35
C VAL A 402 -2.52 12.74 -16.18
N THR A 403 -3.76 12.38 -15.83
CA THR A 403 -4.52 12.96 -14.73
C THR A 403 -4.82 11.90 -13.69
N TYR A 404 -4.84 12.28 -12.42
CA TYR A 404 -5.14 11.40 -11.29
C TYR A 404 -5.53 12.26 -10.08
N ASN A 405 -6.27 11.67 -9.15
CA ASN A 405 -6.59 12.28 -7.86
C ASN A 405 -5.40 12.14 -6.91
N THR A 406 -4.98 13.18 -6.21
CA THR A 406 -3.84 13.08 -5.29
C THR A 406 -3.92 14.04 -4.12
N PHE A 407 -3.34 13.66 -2.98
CA PHE A 407 -3.12 14.61 -1.89
C PHE A 407 -1.77 15.34 -1.99
N MET A 408 -1.01 15.16 -3.08
CA MET A 408 0.31 15.75 -3.29
C MET A 408 0.23 17.23 -3.69
N TYR A 409 -0.14 18.11 -2.75
CA TYR A 409 -0.26 19.56 -2.96
C TYR A 409 1.08 20.30 -3.02
N HIS A 410 1.06 21.66 -2.94
CA HIS A 410 2.24 22.54 -2.99
C HIS A 410 3.50 21.94 -2.36
N GLY A 411 4.64 22.03 -3.04
CA GLY A 411 5.90 21.37 -2.64
C GLY A 411 6.09 19.98 -3.26
N SER A 412 5.03 19.35 -3.77
CA SER A 412 5.13 18.07 -4.50
C SER A 412 5.51 18.23 -5.98
N SER A 413 5.57 19.47 -6.50
CA SER A 413 6.07 19.76 -7.84
C SER A 413 7.44 19.12 -8.03
N GLY A 414 7.58 18.26 -9.03
CA GLY A 414 8.80 17.58 -9.43
C GLY A 414 8.91 16.15 -8.86
N SER A 415 7.84 15.67 -8.23
CA SER A 415 7.75 14.28 -7.77
C SER A 415 7.73 13.30 -8.94
N PRO A 416 8.46 12.18 -8.89
CA PRO A 416 8.30 11.09 -9.84
C PRO A 416 6.94 10.41 -9.65
N VAL A 417 6.37 9.97 -10.77
CA VAL A 417 5.15 9.17 -10.81
C VAL A 417 5.48 7.79 -11.36
N PHE A 418 5.16 6.76 -10.59
CA PHE A 418 5.48 5.35 -10.87
C PHE A 418 4.26 4.59 -11.35
N ASP A 419 4.41 3.75 -12.37
CA ASP A 419 3.36 2.86 -12.86
C ASP A 419 3.22 1.62 -11.97
N GLY A 420 2.28 0.74 -12.32
CA GLY A 420 2.06 -0.53 -11.62
C GLY A 420 3.31 -1.45 -11.59
N GLN A 421 4.26 -1.28 -12.50
CA GLN A 421 5.51 -2.05 -12.53
C GLN A 421 6.66 -1.37 -11.78
N CYS A 422 6.37 -0.27 -11.08
CA CYS A 422 7.32 0.61 -10.40
C CYS A 422 8.37 1.19 -11.36
N ARG A 423 7.95 1.59 -12.55
CA ARG A 423 8.75 2.37 -13.51
C ARG A 423 8.30 3.82 -13.47
N VAL A 424 9.23 4.76 -13.48
CA VAL A 424 8.89 6.18 -13.60
C VAL A 424 8.34 6.44 -14.99
N PHE A 425 7.13 6.97 -15.09
CA PHE A 425 6.53 7.32 -16.38
C PHE A 425 6.28 8.83 -16.52
N GLY A 426 6.34 9.61 -15.45
CA GLY A 426 6.28 11.07 -15.58
C GLY A 426 6.62 11.86 -14.33
N LEU A 427 6.48 13.18 -14.48
CA LEU A 427 6.85 14.21 -13.52
C LEU A 427 5.59 14.95 -13.08
N HIS A 428 5.30 14.95 -11.77
CA HIS A 428 4.17 15.69 -11.20
C HIS A 428 4.43 17.20 -11.30
N THR A 429 3.62 17.94 -12.07
CA THR A 429 3.88 19.36 -12.38
C THR A 429 2.95 20.31 -11.64
N ALA A 430 1.64 20.12 -11.72
CA ALA A 430 0.70 21.12 -11.25
C ALA A 430 -0.59 20.49 -10.80
N GLY A 431 -1.28 21.07 -9.83
CA GLY A 431 -2.65 20.71 -9.50
C GLY A 431 -3.40 21.88 -8.90
N TYR A 432 -4.70 21.72 -8.68
CA TYR A 432 -5.57 22.81 -8.25
C TYR A 432 -5.74 22.85 -6.74
N VAL A 433 -5.57 24.04 -6.16
CA VAL A 433 -5.82 24.30 -4.74
C VAL A 433 -7.02 25.23 -4.61
N TYR A 434 -8.01 24.82 -3.81
CA TYR A 434 -9.10 25.69 -3.40
C TYR A 434 -8.87 26.15 -1.96
N GLU A 435 -8.75 27.46 -1.77
CA GLU A 435 -8.77 28.06 -0.44
C GLU A 435 -10.23 28.33 -0.04
N PHE A 436 -10.68 27.72 1.07
CA PHE A 436 -11.91 28.11 1.72
C PHE A 436 -11.64 29.28 2.67
N ARG A 437 -12.17 30.47 2.38
CA ARG A 437 -12.42 31.46 3.43
C ARG A 437 -13.75 31.09 4.08
N ASN A 438 -13.71 30.61 5.32
CA ASN A 438 -14.92 30.60 6.13
C ASN A 438 -15.38 32.05 6.29
N MET A 439 -16.62 32.35 5.91
CA MET A 439 -17.29 33.57 6.34
C MET A 439 -17.54 33.42 7.85
N GLU A 440 -16.64 33.94 8.68
CA GLU A 440 -16.88 34.03 10.12
C GLU A 440 -18.11 34.93 10.36
N GLU A 441 -18.97 34.50 11.28
CA GLU A 441 -20.11 35.29 11.77
C GLU A 441 -19.61 36.66 12.28
N PRO A 442 -20.33 37.75 11.99
CA PRO A 442 -19.96 39.07 12.47
C PRO A 442 -20.33 39.15 13.95
N ASP A 443 -19.33 38.98 14.84
CA ASP A 443 -19.16 39.75 16.08
C ASP A 443 -18.21 39.04 17.06
N LYS A 444 -16.92 39.44 17.09
CA LYS A 444 -16.18 39.84 18.31
C LYS A 444 -14.69 40.15 18.02
N PRO A 445 -14.05 41.02 18.83
CA PRO A 445 -12.91 41.81 18.40
C PRO A 445 -11.54 41.14 18.56
N SER A 446 -10.60 41.67 17.78
CA SER A 446 -9.19 41.33 17.60
C SER A 446 -8.38 41.00 18.86
N CYS A 447 -7.59 39.93 18.83
CA CYS A 447 -6.20 39.92 19.34
C CYS A 447 -5.35 38.75 18.78
N THR A 448 -4.28 39.15 18.09
CA THR A 448 -2.92 38.57 18.05
C THR A 448 -2.69 37.08 17.73
N GLU A 449 -2.04 36.87 16.58
CA GLU A 449 -0.95 35.93 16.30
C GLU A 449 -1.04 34.45 16.77
N LYS A 450 -0.93 33.59 15.74
CA LYS A 450 -0.49 32.19 15.73
C LYS A 450 -1.56 31.15 16.07
N THR A 451 -1.61 30.15 15.18
CA THR A 451 -2.25 28.82 15.33
C THR A 451 -3.72 28.64 14.92
N SER A 452 -4.12 29.10 13.73
CA SER A 452 -5.34 28.61 13.06
C SER A 452 -5.13 28.18 11.59
N TRP A 453 -3.90 27.85 11.19
CA TRP A 453 -3.53 27.33 9.86
C TRP A 453 -3.77 25.82 9.68
N CYS A 454 -4.62 25.21 10.51
CA CYS A 454 -4.84 23.77 10.53
C CYS A 454 -6.34 23.47 10.56
N ARG A 455 -7.01 23.68 9.43
CA ARG A 455 -8.21 22.93 9.01
C ARG A 455 -8.63 23.46 7.64
N ILE A 456 -8.79 22.55 6.68
CA ILE A 456 -9.23 22.78 5.29
C ILE A 456 -8.11 23.17 4.32
N GLN A 457 -7.15 22.27 4.12
CA GLN A 457 -6.36 22.16 2.90
C GLN A 457 -6.09 20.68 2.70
N ASN A 458 -6.83 20.00 1.82
CA ASN A 458 -6.49 18.64 1.36
C ASN A 458 -7.52 18.23 0.31
N LEU A 459 -7.23 18.42 -0.98
CA LEU A 459 -7.69 17.59 -2.10
C LEU A 459 -7.26 18.27 -3.40
N GLN A 460 -6.17 17.78 -4.01
CA GLN A 460 -5.82 18.11 -5.38
C GLN A 460 -6.42 17.05 -6.30
N VAL A 461 -7.35 17.46 -7.15
CA VAL A 461 -8.18 16.52 -7.92
C VAL A 461 -7.48 16.10 -9.21
N TYR A 462 -6.64 16.98 -9.74
CA TYR A 462 -5.94 16.76 -11.00
C TYR A 462 -4.53 17.24 -10.90
N SER A 463 -3.60 16.34 -11.21
CA SER A 463 -2.26 16.71 -11.57
C SER A 463 -2.11 16.79 -13.09
N LYS A 464 -1.48 17.86 -13.59
CA LYS A 464 -0.88 17.87 -14.92
C LYS A 464 0.45 17.14 -14.80
N MET A 465 0.59 16.02 -15.50
CA MET A 465 1.86 15.31 -15.61
C MET A 465 2.34 15.43 -17.05
N LYS A 466 3.49 16.04 -17.33
CA LYS A 466 4.08 15.96 -18.68
C LYS A 466 4.96 14.71 -18.71
N CYS A 467 4.55 13.74 -19.51
CA CYS A 467 5.41 12.60 -19.80
C CYS A 467 6.56 13.11 -20.65
N VAL A 468 7.70 13.34 -20.03
CA VAL A 468 8.90 13.54 -20.81
C VAL A 468 9.11 12.26 -21.61
N LYS A 469 9.09 12.36 -22.94
CA LYS A 469 9.78 11.38 -23.80
C LYS A 469 11.28 11.49 -23.49
N LEU A 470 11.68 11.08 -22.29
CA LEU A 470 13.00 11.28 -21.68
C LEU A 470 14.07 10.35 -22.30
N LEU A 471 13.82 9.80 -23.50
CA LEU A 471 14.69 8.84 -24.16
C LEU A 471 14.65 8.88 -25.70
N LEU A 472 14.24 10.00 -26.29
CA LEU A 472 14.37 10.22 -27.75
C LEU A 472 14.98 11.59 -28.14
N LYS A 473 15.45 12.38 -27.18
CA LYS A 473 16.26 13.59 -27.43
C LYS A 473 17.58 13.65 -26.64
N ALA A 474 17.76 12.78 -25.65
CA ALA A 474 18.95 12.70 -24.80
C ALA A 474 19.87 11.49 -25.13
N LEU A 475 19.44 10.65 -26.08
CA LEU A 475 20.29 9.87 -26.97
C LEU A 475 20.21 10.53 -28.35
#